data_AF-A0A7X7M821-F1
#
_entry.id   AF-A0A7X7M821-F1
#
_cell.length_a   1.000
_cell.length_b   1.000
_cell.length_c   1.000
_cell.angle_alpha   90.00
_cell.angle_beta   90.00
_cell.angle_gamma   90.00
#
_symmetry.space_group_name_H-M   'P 1'
#
loop_
_entity.id
_entity.type
_entity.pdbx_description
1 polymer ?
#
loop_
_entity_poly.entity_id
_entity_poly.type
_entity_poly.pdbx_seq_one_letter_code
_entity_poly.pdbx_strand_id
1 'polypeptide(L)' 'MDTSKGYGYCGLACGICSENADCPGCRNEGCGQRQWCRPYQCGKKQDWAGCWLCPDFPCDDGMLAKLRVRAFARMLD' A
#
# COMPACT_ATOMS: atom_id res chain seq x y z
N MET A 1 -13.25 10.90 1.15
CA MET A 1 -11.95 10.19 1.08
C MET A 1 -11.11 10.71 2.23
N ASP A 2 -10.78 9.86 3.20
CA ASP A 2 -9.98 10.28 4.36
C ASP A 2 -8.50 10.33 3.99
N THR A 3 -7.97 11.53 3.83
CA THR A 3 -6.57 11.78 3.45
C THR A 3 -5.63 11.71 4.65
N SER A 4 -6.13 11.74 5.88
CA SER A 4 -5.31 11.70 7.10
C SER A 4 -4.58 10.37 7.28
N LYS A 5 -5.08 9.29 6.67
CA LYS A 5 -4.50 7.93 6.73
C LYS A 5 -3.30 7.73 5.81
N GLY A 6 -2.94 8.74 5.00
CA GLY A 6 -1.79 8.71 4.10
C GLY A 6 -1.84 7.60 3.04
N TYR A 7 -0.68 7.04 2.70
CA TYR A 7 -0.53 6.00 1.68
C TYR A 7 -0.07 4.67 2.28
N GLY A 8 -0.62 3.59 1.73
CA GLY A 8 -0.16 2.23 2.03
C GLY A 8 1.16 1.91 1.33
N TYR A 9 1.83 0.84 1.77
CA TYR A 9 3.02 0.34 1.08
C TYR A 9 2.74 -0.03 -0.38
N CYS A 10 1.50 -0.38 -0.73
CA CYS A 10 1.12 -0.63 -2.12
C CYS A 10 1.14 0.61 -3.03
N GLY A 11 1.22 1.83 -2.48
CA GLY A 11 1.11 3.08 -3.24
C GLY A 11 -0.30 3.65 -3.32
N LEU A 12 -1.32 2.91 -2.87
CA LEU A 12 -2.70 3.42 -2.80
C LEU A 12 -2.88 4.36 -1.60
N ALA A 13 -3.64 5.45 -1.78
CA ALA A 13 -4.14 6.23 -0.65
C ALA A 13 -5.00 5.34 0.27
N CYS A 14 -4.66 5.29 1.56
CA CYS A 14 -5.34 4.42 2.53
C CYS A 14 -6.85 4.70 2.60
N GLY A 15 -7.26 5.95 2.44
CA GLY A 15 -8.67 6.37 2.46
C GLY A 15 -9.55 5.81 1.34
N ILE A 16 -8.99 5.08 0.37
CA ILE A 16 -9.73 4.34 -0.69
C ILE A 16 -9.37 2.85 -0.72
N CYS A 17 -8.66 2.35 0.29
CA CYS A 17 -8.48 0.92 0.49
C CYS A 17 -9.83 0.26 0.82
N SER A 18 -10.02 -1.02 0.51
CA SER A 18 -11.23 -1.75 0.92
C SER A 18 -11.36 -1.83 2.45
N GLU A 19 -10.24 -1.89 3.18
CA GLU A 19 -10.19 -1.94 4.64
C GLU A 19 -10.22 -0.56 5.31
N ASN A 20 -10.50 0.52 4.55
CA ASN A 20 -10.30 1.88 5.05
C ASN A 20 -11.23 2.25 6.22
N ALA A 21 -12.39 1.61 6.35
CA ALA A 21 -13.36 1.90 7.40
C ALA A 21 -12.85 1.42 8.78
N ASP A 22 -12.24 0.24 8.82
CA ASP A 22 -11.94 -0.47 10.06
C ASP A 22 -10.47 -0.43 10.46
N CYS A 23 -9.64 0.34 9.75
CA CYS A 23 -8.22 0.50 10.10
C CYS A 23 -7.77 1.98 10.19
N PRO A 24 -6.81 2.29 11.07
CA PRO A 24 -6.19 3.62 11.18
C PRO A 24 -5.19 3.93 10.05
N GLY A 25 -5.09 3.08 9.03
CA GLY A 25 -4.14 3.19 7.93
C GLY A 25 -2.94 2.25 8.05
N CYS A 26 -2.35 1.89 6.90
CA CYS A 26 -1.29 0.89 6.83
C CYS A 26 -0.05 1.24 7.67
N ARG A 27 0.29 2.53 7.80
CA ARG A 27 1.48 2.98 8.55
C ARG A 27 1.31 2.93 10.06
N ASN A 28 0.07 2.96 10.54
CA ASN A 28 -0.28 2.84 11.96
C ASN A 28 -0.47 1.38 12.39
N GLU A 29 -0.06 0.43 11.54
CA GLU A 29 -0.09 -1.01 11.78
C GLU A 29 -1.47 -1.60 12.13
N GLY A 30 -2.55 -0.85 12.03
CA GLY A 30 -3.88 -1.31 12.47
C GLY A 30 -4.71 -2.04 11.41
N CYS A 31 -4.13 -2.39 10.26
CA CYS A 31 -4.83 -3.20 9.27
C CYS A 31 -4.88 -4.68 9.71
N GLY A 32 -6.08 -5.24 9.89
CA GLY A 32 -6.26 -6.64 10.27
C GLY A 32 -5.68 -7.64 9.24
N GLN A 33 -5.61 -7.22 7.98
CA GLN A 33 -5.11 -8.02 6.86
C GLN A 33 -3.57 -7.97 6.72
N ARG A 34 -2.85 -7.27 7.62
CA ARG A 34 -1.39 -7.01 7.48
C ARG A 34 -0.52 -8.25 7.43
N GLN A 35 -0.95 -9.36 8.03
CA GLN A 35 -0.19 -10.61 8.10
C GLN A 35 -0.15 -11.39 6.78
N TRP A 36 -0.99 -11.03 5.81
CA TRP A 36 -1.00 -11.63 4.47
C TRP A 36 -0.97 -10.57 3.36
N CYS A 37 -0.94 -9.29 3.72
CA CYS A 37 -0.71 -8.20 2.79
C CYS A 37 0.77 -8.16 2.38
N ARG A 38 1.09 -8.76 1.23
CA ARG A 38 2.45 -8.80 0.71
C ARG A 38 3.09 -7.41 0.52
N PRO A 39 2.40 -6.36 0.02
CA PRO A 39 2.96 -5.01 0.00
C PRO A 39 3.39 -4.50 1.37
N TYR A 40 2.60 -4.75 2.41
CA TYR A 40 2.92 -4.36 3.78
C TYR A 40 4.15 -5.13 4.30
N GLN A 41 4.15 -6.45 4.18
CA GLN A 41 5.23 -7.30 4.70
C GLN A 41 6.55 -7.06 3.98
N CYS A 42 6.52 -7.01 2.64
CA CYS A 42 7.70 -6.78 1.84
C CYS A 42 8.24 -5.36 2.08
N GLY A 43 7.37 -4.34 2.05
CA GLY A 43 7.77 -2.95 2.28
C GLY A 43 8.40 -2.73 3.66
N LYS A 44 7.83 -3.31 4.72
CA LYS A 44 8.42 -3.32 6.07
C LYS A 44 9.77 -4.02 6.11
N LYS A 45 9.89 -5.20 5.48
CA LYS A 45 11.13 -5.99 5.49
C LYS A 45 12.28 -5.30 4.75
N GLN A 46 11.97 -4.63 3.64
CA GLN A 46 12.96 -3.92 2.82
C GLN A 46 13.23 -2.49 3.29
N ASP A 47 12.52 -2.04 4.34
CA ASP A 47 12.54 -0.65 4.83
C ASP A 47 12.22 0.38 3.74
N TRP A 48 11.24 0.06 2.89
CA TRP A 48 10.83 0.92 1.79
C TRP A 48 9.68 1.84 2.17
N ALA A 49 9.77 3.09 1.71
CA ALA A 49 8.65 4.02 1.74
C ALA A 49 7.46 3.50 0.92
N GLY A 50 7.66 2.58 -0.04
CA GLY A 50 6.58 1.81 -0.64
C GLY A 50 7.04 0.97 -1.82
N CYS A 51 6.12 0.18 -2.38
CA CYS A 51 6.40 -0.77 -3.45
C CYS A 51 6.88 -0.08 -4.74
N TRP A 52 6.58 1.20 -4.96
CA TRP A 52 7.04 1.94 -6.14
C TRP A 52 8.57 2.14 -6.16
N LEU A 53 9.25 1.99 -5.01
CA LEU A 53 10.71 1.98 -4.94
C LEU A 53 11.33 0.61 -5.29
N CYS A 54 10.50 -0.41 -5.51
CA CYS A 54 10.98 -1.73 -5.89
C CYS A 54 11.45 -1.72 -7.36
N PRO A 55 12.68 -2.19 -7.67
CA PRO A 55 13.14 -2.28 -9.06
C PRO A 55 12.26 -3.15 -9.95
N ASP A 56 11.59 -4.15 -9.36
CA ASP A 56 10.69 -5.06 -10.06
C ASP A 56 9.23 -4.56 -10.09
N PHE A 57 8.96 -3.31 -9.68
CA PHE A 57 7.60 -2.79 -9.59
C PHE A 57 6.93 -2.58 -10.97
N PRO A 58 5.65 -2.99 -11.16
CA PRO A 58 4.85 -3.80 -10.26
C PRO A 58 5.29 -5.27 -10.31
N CYS A 59 5.74 -5.80 -9.16
CA CYS A 59 6.14 -7.19 -9.07
C CYS A 59 4.89 -8.10 -9.09
N ASP A 60 5.09 -9.42 -9.21
CA ASP A 60 4.01 -10.41 -9.29
C ASP A 60 3.20 -10.49 -7.98
N ASP A 61 2.28 -9.55 -7.84
CA ASP A 61 1.36 -9.37 -6.72
C ASP A 61 0.02 -8.81 -7.20
N GLY A 62 -1.07 -9.48 -6.83
CA GLY A 62 -2.42 -9.14 -7.27
C GLY A 62 -2.92 -7.77 -6.78
N MET A 63 -2.38 -7.22 -5.68
CA MET A 63 -2.70 -5.85 -5.27
C MET A 63 -2.00 -4.85 -6.18
N LEU A 64 -0.74 -5.07 -6.53
CA LEU A 64 0.06 -4.17 -7.37
C LEU A 64 -0.37 -4.19 -8.84
N ALA A 65 -0.99 -5.27 -9.30
CA ALA A 65 -1.58 -5.37 -10.65
C ALA A 65 -2.81 -4.45 -10.85
N LYS A 66 -3.47 -4.01 -9.78
CA LYS A 66 -4.71 -3.21 -9.87
C LYS A 66 -4.41 -1.81 -10.45
N LEU A 67 -5.19 -1.40 -11.45
CA LEU A 67 -5.04 -0.10 -12.12
C LEU A 67 -4.97 1.08 -11.12
N ARG A 68 -5.88 1.11 -10.14
CA ARG A 68 -5.89 2.17 -9.11
C ARG A 68 -4.59 2.24 -8.31
N VAL A 69 -3.98 1.10 -8.00
CA VAL A 69 -2.73 1.04 -7.24
C VAL A 69 -1.58 1.58 -8.09
N ARG A 70 -1.50 1.15 -9.36
CA ARG A 70 -0.50 1.64 -10.33
C ARG A 70 -0.63 3.14 -10.61
N ALA A 71 -1.85 3.66 -10.73
CA ALA A 71 -2.10 5.07 -10.99
C ALA A 71 -1.61 5.95 -9.84
N PHE A 72 -1.95 5.60 -8.59
CA PHE A 72 -1.48 6.34 -7.42
C PHE A 72 0.03 6.20 -7.19
N ALA A 73 0.59 5.02 -7.42
CA ALA A 73 2.04 4.81 -7.30
C ALA A 73 2.87 5.75 -8.20
N ARG A 74 2.37 6.09 -9.41
CA ARG A 74 3.05 7.06 -10.30
C ARG A 74 3.04 8.50 -9.82
N MET A 75 2.21 8.84 -8.83
CA MET A 75 2.17 10.18 -8.23
C MET A 75 3.11 10.29 -7.01
N LEU A 76 3.79 9.20 -6.66
CA LEU A 76 4.65 9.07 -5.47
C LEU A 76 6.14 8.87 -5.83
N ASP A 77 6.46 8.92 -7.12
CA ASP A 77 7.83 8.93 -7.67
C ASP A 77 8.46 10.32 -7.52
#